data_AF-A0A9E5Z041-F1
#
_entry.id   AF-A0A9E5Z041-F1
#
_cell.length_a   1.000
_cell.length_b   1.000
_cell.length_c   1.000
_cell.angle_alpha   90.00
_cell.angle_beta   90.00
_cell.angle_gamma   90.00
#
_symmetry.space_group_name_H-M   'P 1'
#
loop_
_entity.id
_entity.type
_entity.pdbx_description
1 polymer ?
#
loop_
_entity_poly.entity_id
_entity_poly.type
_entity_poly.pdbx_seq_one_letter_code
_entity_poly.pdbx_strand_id
1 'polypeptide(L)' 'MRRADRLFEIIQILRTARSPVTADRLARRLEVTARTVYRDIAVLQGQRV' A
#
# COMPACT_ATOMS: atom_id res chain seq x y z
N MET A 1 -6.34 4.65 -11.26
CA MET A 1 -6.74 4.52 -9.85
C MET A 1 -6.60 5.85 -9.13
N ARG A 2 -7.61 6.29 -8.36
CA ARG A 2 -7.46 7.49 -7.52
C ARG A 2 -6.57 7.16 -6.32
N ARG A 3 -5.84 8.15 -5.81
CA ARG A 3 -4.92 7.94 -4.69
C ARG A 3 -5.62 7.37 -3.45
N ALA A 4 -6.81 7.87 -3.12
CA ALA A 4 -7.58 7.40 -1.97
C ALA A 4 -7.93 5.90 -2.08
N ASP A 5 -8.38 5.45 -3.26
CA ASP A 5 -8.69 4.04 -3.52
C ASP A 5 -7.46 3.15 -3.27
N ARG A 6 -6.28 3.58 -3.74
CA ARG A 6 -5.02 2.85 -3.54
C ARG A 6 -4.62 2.75 -2.08
N LEU A 7 -4.75 3.84 -1.32
CA LEU A 7 -4.43 3.85 0.11
C LEU A 7 -5.34 2.87 0.87
N PHE A 8 -6.64 2.88 0.54
CA PHE A 8 -7.59 1.94 1.11
C PHE A 8 -7.24 0.48 0.77
N GLU A 9 -6.91 0.21 -0.49
CA GLU A 9 -6.52 -1.14 -0.93
C GLU A 9 -5.24 -1.64 -0.25
N ILE A 10 -4.24 -0.78 -0.07
CA ILE A 10 -3.03 -1.09 0.71
C ILE A 10 -3.40 -1.51 2.14
N ILE A 11 -4.29 -0.77 2.81
CA ILE A 11 -4.75 -1.11 4.16
C ILE A 11 -5.41 -2.49 4.18
N GLN A 12 -6.31 -2.78 3.23
CA GLN A 12 -7.00 -4.08 3.17
C GLN A 12 -6.04 -5.24 2.96
N ILE A 13 -5.06 -5.08 2.05
CA ILE A 13 -4.04 -6.10 1.80
C ILE A 13 -3.23 -6.35 3.08
N LEU A 14 -2.77 -5.30 3.75
CA LEU A 14 -1.93 -5.44 4.94
C LEU A 14 -2.71 -6.02 6.13
N ARG A 15 -3.98 -5.65 6.31
CA ARG A 15 -4.82 -6.16 7.40
C ARG A 15 -5.13 -7.65 7.28
N THR A 16 -5.22 -8.15 6.05
CA THR A 16 -5.57 -9.56 5.78
C THR A 16 -4.35 -10.44 5.53
N ALA A 17 -3.16 -9.85 5.41
CA ALA A 17 -1.93 -10.57 5.17
C ALA A 17 -1.52 -11.40 6.40
N ARG A 18 -1.32 -12.70 6.19
CA ARG A 18 -0.82 -13.63 7.23
C ARG A 18 0.69 -13.56 7.44
N SER A 19 1.39 -12.79 6.62
CA SER A 19 2.84 -12.64 6.64
C SER A 19 3.23 -11.28 6.07
N PRO A 20 4.43 -10.76 6.37
CA PRO A 20 4.89 -9.49 5.80
C PRO A 20 4.76 -9.46 4.28
N VAL A 21 4.21 -8.36 3.75
CA VAL A 21 4.06 -8.14 2.31
C VAL A 21 5.14 -7.16 1.86
N THR A 22 5.92 -7.55 0.85
CA THR A 22 6.96 -6.69 0.30
C THR A 22 6.36 -5.56 -0.55
N ALA A 23 7.08 -4.44 -0.63
CA ALA A 23 6.68 -3.32 -1.49
C ALA A 23 6.56 -3.73 -2.96
N ASP A 24 7.41 -4.65 -3.44
CA ASP A 24 7.35 -5.19 -4.81
C ASP A 24 6.06 -6.00 -5.07
N ARG A 25 5.59 -6.81 -4.10
CA ARG A 25 4.31 -7.52 -4.22
C ARG A 25 3.13 -6.57 -4.27
N LEU A 26 3.13 -5.55 -3.41
CA LEU A 26 2.10 -4.50 -3.43
C LEU A 26 2.13 -3.74 -4.76
N ALA A 27 3.32 -3.37 -5.25
CA ALA A 27 3.52 -2.65 -6.49
C ALA A 27 2.95 -3.41 -7.70
N ARG A 28 3.26 -4.71 -7.79
CA ARG A 28 2.71 -5.59 -8.83
C ARG A 28 1.19 -5.71 -8.77
N ARG A 29 0.62 -5.87 -7.57
CA ARG A 29 -0.84 -6.02 -7.40
C ARG A 29 -1.61 -4.74 -7.71
N LEU A 30 -1.04 -3.59 -7.35
CA LEU A 30 -1.68 -2.27 -7.50
C LEU A 30 -1.31 -1.59 -8.82
N GLU A 31 -0.52 -2.25 -9.67
CA GLU A 31 -0.02 -1.72 -10.95
C GLU A 31 0.71 -0.37 -10.79
N VAL A 32 1.55 -0.28 -9.77
CA VAL A 32 2.38 0.91 -9.49
C VAL A 32 3.84 0.50 -9.29
N THR A 33 4.71 1.48 -9.06
CA THR A 33 6.11 1.24 -8.71
C THR A 33 6.29 1.03 -7.21
N ALA A 34 7.36 0.35 -6.80
CA ALA A 34 7.74 0.24 -5.39
C ALA A 34 7.93 1.61 -4.72
N ARG A 35 8.45 2.61 -5.46
CA ARG A 35 8.58 4.00 -4.98
C ARG A 35 7.22 4.61 -4.63
N THR A 36 6.18 4.34 -5.43
CA THR A 36 4.81 4.77 -5.14
C THR A 36 4.30 4.13 -3.86
N VAL A 37 4.53 2.81 -3.68
CA VAL A 37 4.14 2.09 -2.46
C VAL A 37 4.79 2.71 -1.23
N TYR A 38 6.11 2.97 -1.24
CA TYR A 38 6.78 3.62 -0.10
C TYR A 38 6.21 5.00 0.21
N ARG A 39 5.87 5.81 -0.81
CA ARG A 39 5.22 7.11 -0.58
C ARG A 39 3.84 6.96 0.05
N ASP A 40 3.06 5.99 -0.39
CA ASP A 40 1.73 5.74 0.16
C ASP A 40 1.80 5.22 1.60
N ILE A 41 2.76 4.36 1.93
CA ILE A 41 3.02 3.93 3.30
C ILE A 41 3.40 5.12 4.19
N ALA A 42 4.29 6.01 3.74
CA ALA A 42 4.65 7.21 4.51
C ALA A 42 3.43 8.12 4.77
N VAL A 43 2.51 8.20 3.81
CA VAL A 43 1.26 8.97 3.95
C VAL A 43 0.34 8.31 4.98
N LEU A 44 0.16 6.98 4.91
CA LEU A 44 -0.63 6.22 5.87
C LEU A 44 -0.07 6.35 7.30
N GLN A 45 1.25 6.27 7.46
CA GLN A 45 1.91 6.48 8.76
C GLN A 45 1.64 7.88 9.32
N GLY A 46 1.66 8.91 8.48
CA GLY A 46 1.33 10.29 8.89
C GLY A 46 -0.14 10.49 9.28
N GLN A 47 -1.04 9.66 8.76
CA GLN A 47 -2.48 9.70 9.07
C GLN A 47 -2.86 8.96 10.37
N ARG A 48 -1.93 8.21 10.98
CA ARG A 48 -2.15 7.38 12.20
C ARG A 48 -3.34 6.41 12.08
N VAL A 49 -3.45 5.73 10.94
CA VAL A 49 -4.47 4.69 10.68
C VAL A 49 -3.96 3.30 11.06
#